data_AF-A0A2E8JYJ7-F1
#
_entry.id   AF-A0A2E8JYJ7-F1
#
_cell.length_a   1.000
_cell.length_b   1.000
_cell.length_c   1.000
_cell.angle_alpha   90.00
_cell.angle_beta   90.00
_cell.angle_gamma   90.00
#
_symmetry.space_group_name_H-M   'P 1'
#
loop_
_entity.id
_entity.type
_entity.pdbx_description
1 polymer ?
#
loop_
_entity_poly.entity_id
_entity_poly.type
_entity_poly.pdbx_seq_one_letter_code
_entity_poly.pdbx_strand_id
1 'polypeptide(L)'
;MKTYALGLGLASLVAATASADITGAYVYSYSVTAADFDGADVTVNVQDLYLSSNDAADTALNVFNYNAGANAATSYFQSFTGTGWQPTNLGGPFDAPALRLADSFVTIGGFAQDTLLPEQAPGSGAGTGLDPNFGGNGAAAPGPNAGWYNGSPPSLNGQVGAVPEPSGDLIGLGVLVGRFASVEDFSIVCSTFEVTWNQGLGTPGQQAGILYCPAPGALALFGLAAFGRHRRRA
;
A
#
# COMPACT_ATOMS: atom_id res chain seq x y z
N MET A 1 18.77 -8.48 6.56
CA MET A 1 17.36 -8.44 6.09
C MET A 1 17.13 -9.57 5.11
N LYS A 2 16.05 -10.33 5.30
CA LYS A 2 15.55 -11.29 4.33
C LYS A 2 14.09 -10.94 4.08
N THR A 3 13.77 -10.61 2.84
CA THR A 3 12.41 -10.28 2.41
C THR A 3 11.93 -11.39 1.49
N TYR A 4 10.74 -11.91 1.74
CA TYR A 4 10.15 -12.98 0.92
C TYR A 4 8.86 -12.46 0.27
N ALA A 5 8.83 -12.43 -1.06
CA ALA A 5 7.62 -12.08 -1.82
C ALA A 5 6.59 -13.21 -1.70
N LEU A 6 5.34 -12.88 -1.35
CA LEU A 6 4.29 -13.87 -1.08
C LEU A 6 3.20 -13.88 -2.17
N GLY A 7 3.08 -12.83 -2.97
CA GLY A 7 2.21 -12.81 -4.17
C GLY A 7 1.68 -11.41 -4.52
N LEU A 8 1.21 -11.28 -5.76
CA LEU A 8 0.53 -10.09 -6.30
C LEU A 8 -0.91 -10.47 -6.65
N GLY A 9 -1.89 -9.74 -6.11
CA GLY A 9 -3.30 -9.88 -6.49
C GLY A 9 -3.80 -8.60 -7.14
N LEU A 10 -4.20 -8.66 -8.41
CA LEU A 10 -4.77 -7.54 -9.17
C LEU A 10 -6.31 -7.67 -9.19
N ALA A 11 -7.02 -6.59 -8.86
CA ALA A 11 -8.47 -6.50 -9.03
C ALA A 11 -8.79 -5.49 -10.14
N SER A 12 -9.51 -5.91 -11.17
CA SER A 12 -9.87 -5.09 -12.33
C SER A 12 -11.26 -4.45 -12.16
N LEU A 13 -11.36 -3.14 -12.39
CA LEU A 13 -12.63 -2.41 -12.43
C LEU A 13 -13.46 -2.79 -13.67
N VAL A 14 -14.79 -2.83 -13.52
CA VAL A 14 -15.73 -2.79 -14.66
C VAL A 14 -16.20 -1.34 -14.80
N ALA A 15 -15.49 -0.55 -15.59
CA ALA A 15 -15.93 0.79 -16.00
C ALA A 15 -15.65 0.98 -17.49
N ALA A 16 -16.71 1.25 -18.26
CA ALA A 16 -16.63 1.52 -19.68
C ALA A 16 -16.39 3.01 -19.90
N THR A 17 -15.17 3.38 -20.30
CA THR A 17 -14.77 4.38 -21.31
C THR A 17 -13.30 4.74 -21.07
N ALA A 18 -12.49 4.77 -22.13
CA ALA A 18 -11.05 4.97 -22.03
C ALA A 18 -10.69 6.47 -22.07
N SER A 19 -10.34 7.06 -20.93
CA SER A 19 -9.47 8.24 -20.88
C SER A 19 -8.87 8.40 -19.47
N ALA A 20 -7.55 8.22 -19.31
CA ALA A 20 -6.75 8.52 -18.11
C ALA A 20 -7.47 8.36 -16.76
N ASP A 21 -7.29 7.20 -16.12
CA ASP A 21 -8.09 6.84 -14.96
C ASP A 21 -7.24 6.04 -13.97
N ILE A 22 -7.45 6.29 -12.68
CA ILE A 22 -7.17 5.25 -11.68
C ILE A 22 -8.01 4.02 -12.08
N THR A 23 -7.32 2.95 -12.48
CA THR A 23 -7.89 1.76 -13.12
C THR A 23 -8.28 0.68 -12.13
N GLY A 24 -7.94 0.85 -10.85
CA GLY A 24 -8.21 -0.10 -9.79
C GLY A 24 -7.20 0.01 -8.66
N ALA A 25 -7.02 -1.10 -7.98
CA ALA A 25 -6.06 -1.24 -6.90
C ALA A 25 -5.49 -2.65 -6.86
N TYR A 26 -4.30 -2.76 -6.30
CA TYR A 26 -3.67 -4.04 -6.04
C TYR A 26 -2.92 -4.01 -4.71
N VAL A 27 -2.66 -5.21 -4.20
CA VAL A 27 -1.88 -5.40 -2.98
C VAL A 27 -0.64 -6.20 -3.32
N TYR A 28 0.50 -5.70 -2.84
CA TYR A 28 1.76 -6.42 -2.86
C TYR A 28 2.02 -7.00 -1.48
N SER A 29 2.05 -8.33 -1.37
CA SER A 29 2.20 -9.05 -0.11
C SER A 29 3.59 -9.63 0.06
N TYR A 30 4.20 -9.45 1.23
CA TYR A 30 5.52 -9.96 1.56
C TYR A 30 5.68 -10.13 3.07
N SER A 31 6.72 -10.84 3.51
CA SER A 31 7.16 -10.82 4.90
C SER A 31 8.52 -10.16 5.04
N VAL A 32 8.71 -9.46 6.15
CA VAL A 32 9.97 -8.79 6.48
C VAL A 32 10.35 -9.04 7.93
N THR A 33 11.63 -9.33 8.15
CA THR A 33 12.25 -9.32 9.48
C THR A 33 13.18 -8.11 9.58
N ALA A 34 12.94 -7.26 10.57
CA ALA A 34 13.70 -6.03 10.80
C ALA A 34 13.89 -5.79 12.31
N ALA A 35 15.01 -5.18 12.68
CA ALA A 35 15.25 -4.78 14.06
C ALA A 35 14.42 -3.54 14.43
N ASP A 36 13.75 -3.58 15.58
CA ASP A 36 13.09 -2.41 16.17
C ASP A 36 14.08 -1.59 17.01
N PHE A 37 13.60 -0.49 17.60
CA PHE A 37 14.41 0.48 18.32
C PHE A 37 15.22 -0.11 19.49
N ASP A 38 14.73 -1.16 20.14
CA ASP A 38 15.41 -1.86 21.23
C ASP A 38 16.45 -2.91 20.75
N GLY A 39 16.58 -3.08 19.42
CA GLY A 39 17.45 -4.05 18.79
C GLY A 39 16.86 -5.46 18.68
N ALA A 40 15.63 -5.68 19.12
CA ALA A 40 14.94 -6.95 18.91
C ALA A 40 14.46 -7.07 17.46
N ASP A 41 14.63 -8.23 16.86
CA ASP A 41 14.08 -8.51 15.54
C ASP A 41 12.58 -8.79 15.65
N VAL A 42 11.79 -8.07 14.84
CA VAL A 42 10.37 -8.34 14.63
C VAL A 42 10.18 -8.90 13.22
N THR A 43 9.34 -9.93 13.09
CA THR A 43 8.91 -10.45 11.78
C THR A 43 7.43 -10.16 11.61
N VAL A 44 7.09 -9.50 10.51
CA VAL A 44 5.70 -9.16 10.16
C VAL A 44 5.38 -9.61 8.74
N ASN A 45 4.11 -9.94 8.54
CA ASN A 45 3.48 -9.96 7.23
C ASN A 45 3.12 -8.51 6.85
N VAL A 46 3.35 -8.12 5.60
CA VAL A 46 3.09 -6.78 5.08
C VAL A 46 2.23 -6.87 3.82
N GLN A 47 1.26 -5.98 3.71
CA GLN A 47 0.43 -5.75 2.54
C GLN A 47 0.47 -4.27 2.20
N ASP A 48 1.20 -3.93 1.14
CA ASP A 48 1.24 -2.59 0.58
C ASP A 48 0.08 -2.42 -0.42
N LEU A 49 -0.80 -1.47 -0.17
CA LEU A 49 -1.94 -1.11 -1.02
C LEU A 49 -1.53 -0.01 -2.02
N TYR A 50 -1.69 -0.31 -3.30
CA TYR A 50 -1.46 0.62 -4.38
C TYR A 50 -2.75 0.91 -5.14
N LEU A 51 -2.92 2.16 -5.55
CA LEU A 51 -3.85 2.49 -6.64
C LEU A 51 -3.14 2.27 -7.96
N SER A 52 -3.77 1.59 -8.91
CA SER A 52 -3.23 1.42 -10.26
C SER A 52 -3.74 2.50 -11.18
N SER A 53 -2.92 2.94 -12.12
CA SER A 53 -3.29 3.89 -13.17
C SER A 53 -2.76 3.42 -14.52
N ASN A 54 -3.27 4.03 -15.60
CA ASN A 54 -2.75 3.88 -16.96
C ASN A 54 -2.07 5.17 -17.48
N ASP A 55 -1.96 6.22 -16.66
CA ASP A 55 -1.38 7.51 -17.03
C ASP A 55 -0.47 8.05 -15.90
N ALA A 56 0.79 8.36 -16.21
CA ALA A 56 1.74 8.92 -15.25
C ALA A 56 1.47 10.40 -14.90
N ALA A 57 0.56 11.05 -15.63
CA ALA A 57 0.06 12.38 -15.27
C ALA A 57 -0.98 12.34 -14.12
N ASP A 58 -1.52 11.18 -13.79
CA ASP A 58 -2.50 11.04 -12.73
C ASP A 58 -1.88 11.33 -11.36
N THR A 59 -2.67 11.97 -10.50
CA THR A 59 -2.32 12.28 -9.12
C THR A 59 -3.49 11.88 -8.22
N ALA A 60 -3.28 10.88 -7.36
CA ALA A 60 -4.23 10.52 -6.33
C ALA A 60 -4.32 11.63 -5.28
N LEU A 61 -5.53 11.94 -4.82
CA LEU A 61 -5.77 13.03 -3.87
C LEU A 61 -6.22 12.52 -2.51
N ASN A 62 -7.09 11.50 -2.49
CA ASN A 62 -7.62 10.92 -1.27
C ASN A 62 -8.14 9.50 -1.49
N VAL A 63 -8.22 8.78 -0.37
CA VAL A 63 -8.95 7.53 -0.19
C VAL A 63 -9.95 7.74 0.94
N PHE A 64 -11.20 7.33 0.77
CA PHE A 64 -12.25 7.51 1.79
C PHE A 64 -13.27 6.39 1.71
N ASN A 65 -14.16 6.32 2.69
CA ASN A 65 -15.12 5.21 2.83
C ASN A 65 -14.44 3.83 2.85
N TYR A 66 -13.20 3.77 3.35
CA TYR A 66 -12.47 2.52 3.48
C TYR A 66 -13.14 1.62 4.50
N ASN A 67 -13.45 0.40 4.07
CA ASN A 67 -13.92 -0.67 4.91
C ASN A 67 -13.03 -1.89 4.66
N ALA A 68 -12.37 -2.34 5.72
CA ALA A 68 -11.45 -3.46 5.65
C ALA A 68 -12.21 -4.76 5.34
N GLY A 69 -11.57 -5.65 4.57
CA GLY A 69 -12.06 -7.00 4.33
C GLY A 69 -12.19 -7.82 5.63
N ALA A 70 -12.98 -8.89 5.59
CA ALA A 70 -13.31 -9.68 6.79
C ALA A 70 -12.11 -10.35 7.48
N ASN A 71 -10.99 -10.51 6.77
CA ASN A 71 -9.75 -11.12 7.29
C ASN A 71 -8.67 -10.09 7.62
N ALA A 72 -9.03 -8.80 7.65
CA ALA A 72 -8.11 -7.74 8.03
C ALA A 72 -7.72 -7.87 9.51
N ALA A 73 -6.51 -7.43 9.86
CA ALA A 73 -6.07 -7.44 11.25
C ALA A 73 -6.90 -6.44 12.06
N THR A 74 -7.19 -6.79 13.32
CA THR A 74 -7.85 -5.89 14.28
C THR A 74 -6.85 -4.98 14.99
N SER A 75 -5.56 -5.33 14.94
CA SER A 75 -4.45 -4.50 15.39
C SER A 75 -3.29 -4.67 14.41
N TYR A 76 -2.79 -3.56 13.89
CA TYR A 76 -1.63 -3.55 13.01
C TYR A 76 -0.36 -3.20 13.79
N PHE A 77 0.78 -3.68 13.30
CA PHE A 77 2.09 -3.42 13.86
C PHE A 77 2.43 -1.94 13.71
N GLN A 78 2.93 -1.37 14.81
CA GLN A 78 3.38 0.01 14.93
C GLN A 78 4.76 -0.01 15.57
N SER A 79 5.80 0.42 14.85
CA SER A 79 7.15 0.50 15.42
C SER A 79 7.17 1.52 16.56
N PHE A 80 7.94 1.23 17.61
CA PHE A 80 8.01 2.05 18.81
C PHE A 80 8.32 3.54 18.53
N THR A 81 9.08 3.82 17.48
CA THR A 81 9.55 5.17 17.14
C THR A 81 8.68 5.90 16.11
N GLY A 82 7.76 5.20 15.44
CA GLY A 82 6.89 5.75 14.38
C GLY A 82 5.41 5.72 14.69
N THR A 83 5.04 5.64 15.97
CA THR A 83 3.66 5.35 16.38
C THR A 83 2.60 6.16 15.64
N GLY A 84 1.76 5.44 14.90
CA GLY A 84 0.48 5.85 14.36
C GLY A 84 0.34 5.65 12.85
N TRP A 85 -0.78 6.13 12.31
CA TRP A 85 -1.18 5.88 10.93
C TRP A 85 -0.61 6.85 9.91
N GLN A 86 0.02 7.93 10.36
CA GLN A 86 0.74 8.83 9.47
C GLN A 86 2.20 8.40 9.35
N PRO A 87 2.84 8.58 8.19
CA PRO A 87 4.27 8.37 8.08
C PRO A 87 5.02 9.40 8.95
N THR A 88 5.61 8.95 10.06
CA THR A 88 6.30 9.80 11.03
C THR A 88 7.79 9.53 11.23
N ASN A 89 8.50 8.91 10.27
CA ASN A 89 9.95 8.77 10.38
C ASN A 89 10.61 10.16 10.49
N LEU A 90 11.09 10.48 11.70
CA LEU A 90 11.76 11.73 12.03
C LEU A 90 13.25 11.69 11.69
N GLY A 91 13.78 10.52 11.34
CA GLY A 91 15.20 10.28 11.12
C GLY A 91 16.03 10.32 12.40
N GLY A 92 17.35 10.31 12.20
CA GLY A 92 18.33 10.42 13.29
C GLY A 92 18.17 9.31 14.33
N PRO A 93 18.10 9.63 15.63
CA PRO A 93 18.04 8.63 16.68
C PRO A 93 16.70 7.87 16.70
N PHE A 94 15.67 8.29 15.97
CA PHE A 94 14.38 7.61 15.90
C PHE A 94 14.23 6.75 14.63
N ASP A 95 15.25 6.70 13.78
CA ASP A 95 15.23 5.85 12.59
C ASP A 95 15.58 4.41 12.97
N ALA A 96 14.61 3.51 12.83
CA ALA A 96 14.77 2.08 13.06
C ALA A 96 14.44 1.27 11.78
N PRO A 97 15.11 0.15 11.51
CA PRO A 97 14.75 -0.71 10.37
C PRO A 97 13.27 -1.13 10.37
N ALA A 98 12.70 -1.47 11.53
CA ALA A 98 11.28 -1.80 11.64
C ALA A 98 10.38 -0.61 11.25
N LEU A 99 10.75 0.61 11.62
CA LEU A 99 10.02 1.81 11.20
C LEU A 99 10.00 1.96 9.66
N ARG A 100 11.15 1.78 9.02
CA ARG A 100 11.29 1.98 7.57
C ARG A 100 10.50 0.96 6.74
N LEU A 101 10.37 -0.27 7.24
CA LEU A 101 10.02 -1.45 6.43
C LEU A 101 8.77 -2.19 6.91
N ALA A 102 8.52 -2.18 8.23
CA ALA A 102 7.51 -3.01 8.87
C ALA A 102 6.36 -2.18 9.46
N ASP A 103 6.53 -0.87 9.62
CA ASP A 103 5.51 -0.02 10.24
C ASP A 103 4.25 0.12 9.39
N SER A 104 3.09 0.19 10.04
CA SER A 104 1.81 0.37 9.35
C SER A 104 1.44 1.84 9.27
N PHE A 105 1.14 2.33 8.08
CA PHE A 105 0.73 3.72 7.87
C PHE A 105 -0.14 3.83 6.63
N VAL A 106 -0.86 4.93 6.50
CA VAL A 106 -1.53 5.33 5.26
C VAL A 106 -0.86 6.57 4.69
N THR A 107 -0.96 6.75 3.39
CA THR A 107 -0.37 7.90 2.72
C THR A 107 -1.06 8.19 1.39
N ILE A 108 -0.67 9.29 0.74
CA ILE A 108 -1.02 9.58 -0.65
C ILE A 108 0.29 9.86 -1.36
N GLY A 109 1.03 8.80 -1.74
CA GLY A 109 2.37 8.93 -2.28
C GLY A 109 3.36 9.64 -1.35
N GLY A 110 4.34 10.36 -1.91
CA GLY A 110 5.39 11.03 -1.13
C GLY A 110 6.52 10.08 -0.67
N PHE A 111 6.54 8.87 -1.24
CA PHE A 111 7.60 7.88 -1.09
C PHE A 111 8.38 7.76 -2.39
N ALA A 112 9.55 7.13 -2.35
CA ALA A 112 10.32 6.83 -3.55
C ALA A 112 9.45 6.08 -4.57
N GLN A 113 9.36 6.60 -5.79
CA GLN A 113 8.73 5.93 -6.92
C GLN A 113 9.75 5.04 -7.64
N ASP A 114 9.28 4.19 -8.54
CA ASP A 114 10.11 3.30 -9.36
C ASP A 114 10.95 2.32 -8.53
N THR A 115 10.54 2.08 -7.28
CA THR A 115 11.13 1.07 -6.39
C THR A 115 10.03 0.16 -5.86
N LEU A 116 10.33 -1.13 -5.85
CA LEU A 116 9.51 -2.10 -5.16
C LEU A 116 9.84 -2.03 -3.66
N LEU A 117 8.82 -2.04 -2.80
CA LEU A 117 8.95 -1.90 -1.35
C LEU A 117 9.61 -0.58 -0.93
N PRO A 118 8.98 0.57 -1.23
CA PRO A 118 9.52 1.84 -0.81
C PRO A 118 9.65 1.88 0.73
N GLU A 119 10.84 2.23 1.19
CA GLU A 119 11.09 2.46 2.60
C GLU A 119 10.52 3.82 3.02
N GLN A 120 10.06 3.89 4.26
CA GLN A 120 9.75 5.17 4.89
C GLN A 120 11.04 5.92 5.21
N ALA A 121 11.43 6.83 4.32
CA ALA A 121 12.54 7.74 4.58
C ALA A 121 12.08 8.91 5.48
N PRO A 122 13.01 9.59 6.17
CA PRO A 122 12.67 10.75 6.96
C PRO A 122 11.95 11.83 6.14
N GLY A 123 10.76 12.24 6.60
CA GLY A 123 9.91 13.21 5.90
C GLY A 123 9.11 12.67 4.70
N SER A 124 9.22 11.39 4.34
CA SER A 124 8.36 10.78 3.32
C SER A 124 6.90 10.79 3.73
N GLY A 125 6.00 11.01 2.78
CA GLY A 125 4.55 11.03 3.03
C GLY A 125 4.08 12.19 3.93
N ALA A 126 4.94 13.19 4.19
CA ALA A 126 4.60 14.38 4.95
C ALA A 126 3.35 15.06 4.36
N GLY A 127 2.42 15.43 5.23
CA GLY A 127 1.15 16.03 4.83
C GLY A 127 0.03 15.03 4.54
N THR A 128 0.15 13.75 4.94
CA THR A 128 -1.02 12.85 4.95
C THR A 128 -1.99 13.25 6.07
N GLY A 129 -3.22 13.60 5.74
CA GLY A 129 -4.31 13.85 6.70
C GLY A 129 -5.16 12.61 6.90
N LEU A 130 -5.68 12.41 8.12
CA LEU A 130 -6.62 11.35 8.44
C LEU A 130 -8.03 11.94 8.58
N ASP A 131 -9.02 11.24 8.05
CA ASP A 131 -10.43 11.51 8.29
C ASP A 131 -10.81 11.16 9.75
N PRO A 132 -11.76 11.87 10.39
CA PRO A 132 -12.19 11.55 11.74
C PRO A 132 -12.65 10.10 11.96
N ASN A 133 -13.25 9.44 10.98
CA ASN A 133 -13.69 8.04 11.06
C ASN A 133 -12.53 7.05 11.02
N PHE A 134 -11.31 7.50 10.72
CA PHE A 134 -10.11 6.65 10.78
C PHE A 134 -9.86 6.12 12.21
N GLY A 135 -10.34 6.83 13.24
CA GLY A 135 -10.07 6.54 14.65
C GLY A 135 -8.86 7.29 15.20
N GLY A 136 -8.26 8.16 14.38
CA GLY A 136 -7.10 8.98 14.74
C GLY A 136 -5.77 8.21 14.71
N ASN A 137 -4.69 8.91 15.04
CA ASN A 137 -3.34 8.37 14.89
C ASN A 137 -3.04 7.20 15.84
N GLY A 138 -3.76 7.07 16.97
CA GLY A 138 -3.56 5.99 17.95
C GLY A 138 -4.49 4.79 17.77
N ALA A 139 -5.29 4.73 16.71
CA ALA A 139 -6.19 3.59 16.47
C ALA A 139 -5.38 2.30 16.25
N ALA A 140 -5.92 1.15 16.67
CA ALA A 140 -5.27 -0.15 16.41
C ALA A 140 -5.39 -0.57 14.93
N ALA A 141 -6.45 -0.13 14.26
CA ALA A 141 -6.77 -0.39 12.85
C ALA A 141 -7.65 0.75 12.31
N PRO A 142 -7.74 0.95 10.98
CA PRO A 142 -8.69 1.91 10.41
C PRO A 142 -10.12 1.55 10.79
N GLY A 143 -10.89 2.53 11.25
CA GLY A 143 -12.31 2.37 11.53
C GLY A 143 -13.17 2.14 10.28
N PRO A 144 -14.46 1.76 10.44
CA PRO A 144 -15.40 1.71 9.33
C PRO A 144 -15.54 3.07 8.65
N ASN A 145 -15.56 3.07 7.31
CA ASN A 145 -15.56 4.27 6.48
C ASN A 145 -14.39 5.22 6.74
N ALA A 146 -13.23 4.68 7.12
CA ALA A 146 -12.01 5.45 7.29
C ALA A 146 -11.62 6.16 5.99
N GLY A 147 -10.85 7.24 6.13
CA GLY A 147 -10.29 7.95 5.00
C GLY A 147 -8.98 8.64 5.33
N TRP A 148 -8.21 8.93 4.30
CA TRP A 148 -6.98 9.71 4.38
C TRP A 148 -6.77 10.45 3.06
N TYR A 149 -6.06 11.58 3.14
CA TYR A 149 -5.98 12.53 2.04
C TYR A 149 -4.64 13.25 2.02
N ASN A 150 -4.30 13.84 0.89
CA ASN A 150 -3.23 14.83 0.83
C ASN A 150 -3.70 16.10 1.55
N GLY A 151 -3.22 16.29 2.78
CA GLY A 151 -3.54 17.40 3.68
C GLY A 151 -2.71 18.66 3.46
N SER A 152 -1.81 18.68 2.47
CA SER A 152 -1.07 19.89 2.07
C SER A 152 -1.00 20.07 0.54
N PRO A 153 -2.15 20.16 -0.15
CA PRO A 153 -2.18 20.48 -1.58
C PRO A 153 -1.97 21.99 -1.82
N PRO A 154 -1.46 22.41 -3.00
CA PRO A 154 -0.98 21.58 -4.09
C PRO A 154 0.46 21.07 -3.86
N SER A 155 0.67 19.77 -4.00
CA SER A 155 1.99 19.13 -3.94
C SER A 155 2.04 17.92 -4.88
N LEU A 156 3.23 17.36 -5.13
CA LEU A 156 3.41 16.16 -5.97
C LEU A 156 3.11 14.86 -5.24
N ASN A 157 2.69 14.94 -3.97
CA ASN A 157 2.20 13.78 -3.24
C ASN A 157 0.97 13.22 -3.96
N GLY A 158 1.00 11.92 -4.26
CA GLY A 158 -0.05 11.23 -4.99
C GLY A 158 0.25 11.03 -6.47
N GLN A 159 1.31 11.62 -7.02
CA GLN A 159 1.68 11.43 -8.42
C GLN A 159 1.97 9.95 -8.68
N VAL A 160 1.42 9.45 -9.79
CA VAL A 160 1.60 8.08 -10.24
C VAL A 160 3.02 7.88 -10.78
N GLY A 161 3.66 6.79 -10.39
CA GLY A 161 4.98 6.37 -10.86
C GLY A 161 4.99 4.92 -11.34
N ALA A 162 6.11 4.46 -11.90
CA ALA A 162 6.24 3.05 -12.22
C ALA A 162 6.41 2.24 -10.93
N VAL A 163 5.83 1.05 -10.92
CA VAL A 163 5.98 0.09 -9.82
C VAL A 163 6.62 -1.18 -10.38
N PRO A 164 7.89 -1.45 -10.07
CA PRO A 164 8.58 -2.65 -10.56
C PRO A 164 8.18 -3.90 -9.76
N GLU A 165 8.37 -5.07 -10.35
CA GLU A 165 8.34 -6.40 -9.74
C GLU A 165 9.73 -6.80 -9.21
N PRO A 166 9.84 -7.83 -8.34
CA PRO A 166 11.13 -8.35 -7.90
C PRO A 166 12.03 -8.82 -9.05
N SER A 167 11.46 -9.23 -10.18
CA SER A 167 12.19 -9.62 -11.39
C SER A 167 12.84 -8.45 -12.13
N GLY A 168 12.47 -7.21 -11.77
CA GLY A 168 12.83 -6.00 -12.50
C GLY A 168 11.85 -5.65 -13.63
N ASP A 169 10.84 -6.47 -13.88
CA ASP A 169 9.74 -6.13 -14.80
C ASP A 169 8.80 -5.08 -14.17
N LEU A 170 7.91 -4.46 -14.96
CA LEU A 170 6.95 -3.50 -14.42
C LEU A 170 5.62 -4.20 -14.07
N ILE A 171 5.13 -4.00 -12.84
CA ILE A 171 3.74 -4.30 -12.46
C ILE A 171 2.81 -3.36 -13.25
N GLY A 172 3.21 -2.10 -13.36
CA GLY A 172 2.47 -1.06 -14.06
C GLY A 172 2.75 0.31 -13.45
N LEU A 173 1.79 1.21 -13.62
CA LEU A 173 1.80 2.52 -12.99
C LEU A 173 0.94 2.49 -11.72
N GLY A 174 1.42 3.11 -10.65
CA GLY A 174 0.64 3.22 -9.43
C GLY A 174 1.21 4.16 -8.38
N VAL A 175 0.48 4.26 -7.27
CA VAL A 175 0.85 5.08 -6.12
C VAL A 175 0.55 4.32 -4.84
N LEU A 176 1.54 4.26 -3.94
CA LEU A 176 1.38 3.68 -2.61
C LEU A 176 0.41 4.56 -1.81
N VAL A 177 -0.64 3.94 -1.27
CA VAL A 177 -1.63 4.63 -0.42
C VAL A 177 -1.75 4.04 0.98
N GLY A 178 -1.12 2.91 1.25
CA GLY A 178 -0.99 2.41 2.61
C GLY A 178 -0.11 1.18 2.70
N ARG A 179 0.50 1.01 3.86
CA ARG A 179 1.22 -0.19 4.29
C ARG A 179 0.50 -0.73 5.52
N PHE A 180 0.08 -1.98 5.43
CA PHE A 180 -0.57 -2.69 6.53
C PHE A 180 0.36 -3.82 6.94
N ALA A 181 0.75 -3.89 8.21
CA ALA A 181 1.65 -4.92 8.70
C ALA A 181 1.12 -5.56 9.98
N SER A 182 1.30 -6.87 10.14
CA SER A 182 0.92 -7.58 11.36
C SER A 182 1.89 -8.72 11.64
N VAL A 183 2.08 -9.04 12.92
CA VAL A 183 2.81 -10.24 13.36
C VAL A 183 1.97 -11.51 13.17
N GLU A 184 0.66 -11.36 12.96
CA GLU A 184 -0.27 -12.44 12.66
C GLU A 184 -0.53 -12.52 11.14
N ASP A 185 -1.13 -13.62 10.70
CA ASP A 185 -1.66 -13.71 9.35
C ASP A 185 -2.91 -12.84 9.21
N PHE A 186 -2.98 -12.04 8.14
CA PHE A 186 -4.12 -11.20 7.83
C PHE A 186 -4.23 -10.99 6.33
N SER A 187 -5.34 -10.41 5.90
CA SER A 187 -5.51 -9.97 4.53
C SER A 187 -6.50 -8.82 4.41
N ILE A 188 -6.08 -7.75 3.74
CA ILE A 188 -6.96 -6.64 3.34
C ILE A 188 -7.68 -6.93 2.01
N VAL A 189 -7.65 -8.17 1.52
CA VAL A 189 -8.43 -8.61 0.37
C VAL A 189 -9.94 -8.48 0.66
N CYS A 190 -10.67 -8.08 -0.37
CA CYS A 190 -12.08 -7.71 -0.39
C CYS A 190 -12.41 -6.48 0.46
N SER A 191 -11.45 -5.59 0.67
CA SER A 191 -11.70 -4.23 1.17
C SER A 191 -12.40 -3.38 0.10
N THR A 192 -13.25 -2.46 0.55
CA THR A 192 -13.90 -1.46 -0.29
C THR A 192 -13.46 -0.07 0.12
N PHE A 193 -13.34 0.83 -0.86
CA PHE A 193 -13.04 2.24 -0.61
C PHE A 193 -13.38 3.06 -1.85
N GLU A 194 -13.42 4.37 -1.70
CA GLU A 194 -13.52 5.32 -2.79
C GLU A 194 -12.25 6.14 -2.88
N VAL A 195 -11.95 6.63 -4.08
CA VAL A 195 -10.74 7.40 -4.36
C VAL A 195 -11.10 8.62 -5.20
N THR A 196 -10.42 9.73 -4.93
CA THR A 196 -10.41 10.90 -5.82
C THR A 196 -9.02 11.06 -6.42
N TRP A 197 -8.95 11.36 -7.73
CA TRP A 197 -7.71 11.67 -8.45
C TRP A 197 -7.93 12.82 -9.42
N ASN A 198 -6.85 13.34 -9.99
CA ASN A 198 -6.90 14.29 -11.10
C ASN A 198 -5.67 14.12 -12.01
N GLN A 199 -5.60 14.85 -13.12
CA GLN A 199 -4.44 14.83 -14.04
C GLN A 199 -3.40 15.89 -13.67
N GLY A 200 -2.97 15.88 -12.41
CA GLY A 200 -1.97 16.81 -11.90
C GLY A 200 -2.54 18.16 -11.45
N LEU A 201 -1.64 19.07 -11.09
CA LEU A 201 -1.97 20.29 -10.37
C LEU A 201 -2.95 21.20 -11.13
N GLY A 202 -4.05 21.57 -10.48
CA GLY A 202 -5.04 22.51 -11.02
C GLY A 202 -6.06 21.91 -11.98
N THR A 203 -6.00 20.60 -12.25
CA THR A 203 -7.02 19.90 -13.05
C THR A 203 -8.23 19.48 -12.22
N PRO A 204 -9.44 19.38 -12.82
CA PRO A 204 -10.63 18.88 -12.14
C PRO A 204 -10.46 17.47 -11.59
N GLY A 205 -11.04 17.21 -10.41
CA GLY A 205 -11.03 15.88 -9.80
C GLY A 205 -12.06 14.93 -10.41
N GLN A 206 -11.71 13.64 -10.42
CA GLN A 206 -12.58 12.50 -10.70
C GLN A 206 -12.65 11.60 -9.47
N GLN A 207 -13.73 10.82 -9.36
CA GLN A 207 -13.98 9.94 -8.21
C GLN A 207 -14.59 8.62 -8.65
N ALA A 208 -14.17 7.53 -7.99
CA ALA A 208 -14.77 6.21 -8.19
C ALA A 208 -14.65 5.33 -6.93
N GLY A 209 -15.56 4.37 -6.82
CA GLY A 209 -15.48 3.28 -5.84
C GLY A 209 -14.66 2.11 -6.34
N ILE A 210 -13.86 1.53 -5.45
CA ILE A 210 -13.01 0.37 -5.67
C ILE A 210 -13.41 -0.75 -4.72
N LEU A 211 -13.59 -1.94 -5.30
CA LEU A 211 -13.63 -3.20 -4.57
C LEU A 211 -12.35 -3.96 -4.91
N TYR A 212 -11.43 -4.07 -3.94
CA TYR A 212 -10.24 -4.88 -4.11
C TYR A 212 -10.53 -6.33 -3.73
N CYS A 213 -11.05 -7.16 -4.63
CA CYS A 213 -11.31 -8.57 -4.36
C CYS A 213 -10.86 -9.39 -5.58
N PRO A 214 -9.60 -9.86 -5.63
CA PRO A 214 -9.08 -10.63 -6.76
C PRO A 214 -9.98 -11.83 -7.03
N ALA A 215 -10.28 -12.10 -8.31
CA ALA A 215 -11.11 -13.24 -8.67
C ALA A 215 -10.48 -14.55 -8.13
N PRO A 216 -11.27 -15.46 -7.52
CA PRO A 216 -10.74 -16.68 -6.88
C PRO A 216 -9.81 -17.54 -7.75
N GLY A 217 -9.95 -17.46 -9.09
CA GLY A 217 -9.11 -18.17 -10.05
C GLY A 217 -7.68 -17.64 -10.21
N ALA A 218 -7.42 -16.37 -9.85
CA ALA A 218 -6.08 -15.79 -9.96
C ALA A 218 -5.11 -16.36 -8.91
N LEU A 219 -5.61 -16.71 -7.72
CA LEU A 219 -4.78 -17.30 -6.64
C LEU A 219 -4.46 -18.77 -6.91
N ALA A 220 -5.36 -19.51 -7.55
CA ALA A 220 -5.18 -20.95 -7.83
C ALA A 220 -4.16 -21.24 -8.94
N LEU A 221 -3.96 -20.34 -9.90
CA LEU A 221 -3.06 -20.55 -11.04
C LEU A 221 -1.57 -20.41 -10.63
N PHE A 222 -1.26 -19.57 -9.63
CA PHE A 222 0.10 -19.44 -9.09
C PHE A 222 0.51 -20.65 -8.22
N GLY A 223 -0.44 -21.33 -7.58
CA GLY A 223 -0.18 -22.57 -6.84
C GLY A 223 0.23 -23.75 -7.74
N LEU A 224 -0.24 -23.80 -8.99
CA LEU A 224 0.09 -24.89 -9.92
C LEU A 224 1.41 -24.68 -10.70
N ALA A 225 1.85 -23.44 -10.90
CA ALA A 225 3.08 -23.15 -11.64
C ALA A 225 4.37 -23.55 -10.88
N ALA A 226 4.32 -23.69 -9.54
CA ALA A 226 5.47 -24.06 -8.71
C ALA A 226 5.83 -25.56 -8.74
N PHE A 227 4.97 -26.44 -9.26
CA PHE A 227 5.21 -27.90 -9.29
C PHE A 227 5.68 -28.45 -10.64
N GLY A 228 6.00 -27.58 -11.60
CA GLY A 228 6.10 -27.96 -13.00
C GLY A 228 7.49 -28.02 -13.65
N ARG A 229 8.60 -28.37 -12.98
CA ARG A 229 9.84 -28.79 -13.68
C ARG A 229 10.94 -29.37 -12.77
N HIS A 230 10.88 -30.68 -12.52
CA HIS A 230 12.08 -31.45 -12.17
C HIS A 230 12.29 -32.57 -13.22
N ARG A 231 12.86 -32.21 -14.38
CA ARG A 231 13.45 -33.21 -15.28
C ARG A 231 14.82 -33.59 -14.73
N ARG A 232 14.90 -34.73 -14.02
CA ARG A 232 16.18 -35.41 -13.80
C ARG A 232 16.66 -35.95 -15.14
N ARG A 233 17.80 -35.45 -15.61
CA ARG A 233 18.64 -36.15 -16.58
C ARG A 233 19.53 -37.11 -15.80
N ALA A 234 19.42 -38.39 -16.11
CA ALA A 234 20.46 -39.40 -16.00
C ALA A 234 20.23 -40.37 -17.16
#